data_AF-K9YH99-F1
#
_entry.id   AF-K9YH99-F1
#
_cell.length_a   1.000
_cell.length_b   1.000
_cell.length_c   1.000
_cell.angle_alpha   90.00
_cell.angle_beta   90.00
_cell.angle_gamma   90.00
#
_symmetry.space_group_name_H-M   'P 1'
#
loop_
_entity.id
_entity.type
_entity.pdbx_description
1 polymer ?
#
loop_
_entity_poly.entity_id
_entity_poly.type
_entity_poly.pdbx_seq_one_letter_code
_entity_poly.pdbx_strand_id
1 'polypeptide(L)'
;MLYQQDLENLQNRQPNPDHPVLSLYLDIDQSQQHNLNQGFVTVAKNQLRSLQAEIERTPERREMIDQFEESRQQLLEFISQYTPQGKSLVIFISPAQDFFWYRELYIPFRNNTFWGDTPYIYPLLEAYDEYERYGVVLADKAHARLFTIYMGEIEEHQTTFTEEDVRHVKTTGRDRLTSQMRFQRQDDTHRYWHLKETAHLTAQLMEQYSLDHIILGGTKPITDELYHLFPKRVRSRVARSISLATDASRSEVLDKTLAIEQEVEREHEQYLVDTLLSSSAEANGAVTGLEDTISALNQGQVWELLYADGFSESGYECPHCSTLFTEEQSTCSYCGSALRPTNLLEKATEHTLNLSGKVELVKGEAREQLQQAQGIGAFLRA
;
A
#
# COMPACT_ATOMS: atom_id res chain seq x y z
N MET A 1 -3.93 1.49 11.50
CA MET A 1 -2.71 1.53 10.67
C MET A 1 -1.94 0.24 10.79
N LEU A 2 -1.59 -0.34 9.64
CA LEU A 2 -0.63 -1.44 9.54
C LEU A 2 0.79 -0.85 9.60
N TYR A 3 1.57 -1.21 10.61
CA TYR A 3 2.93 -0.70 10.77
C TYR A 3 3.96 -1.67 10.18
N GLN A 4 5.13 -1.16 9.78
CA GLN A 4 6.24 -1.99 9.30
C GLN A 4 6.59 -3.11 10.30
N GLN A 5 6.59 -2.77 11.59
CA GLN A 5 6.89 -3.71 12.67
C GLN A 5 5.86 -4.86 12.76
N ASP A 6 4.60 -4.64 12.36
CA ASP A 6 3.62 -5.73 12.28
C ASP A 6 4.04 -6.76 11.22
N LEU A 7 4.50 -6.29 10.05
CA LEU A 7 4.94 -7.14 8.94
C LEU A 7 6.24 -7.88 9.27
N GLU A 8 7.22 -7.18 9.86
CA GLU A 8 8.47 -7.79 10.31
C GLU A 8 8.23 -8.91 11.33
N ASN A 9 7.31 -8.71 12.27
CA ASN A 9 6.95 -9.73 13.26
C ASN A 9 6.32 -10.97 12.61
N LEU A 10 5.48 -10.78 11.59
CA LEU A 10 4.86 -11.87 10.87
C LEU A 10 5.86 -12.63 9.99
N GLN A 11 6.75 -11.90 9.31
CA GLN A 11 7.78 -12.47 8.44
C GLN A 11 8.82 -13.30 9.23
N ASN A 12 9.14 -12.86 10.46
CA ASN A 12 10.12 -13.55 11.31
C ASN A 12 9.56 -14.79 12.04
N ARG A 13 8.28 -15.15 11.86
CA ARG A 13 7.75 -16.40 12.44
C ARG A 13 8.41 -17.61 11.79
N GLN A 14 8.91 -18.51 12.62
CA GLN A 14 9.48 -19.76 12.17
C GLN A 14 8.38 -20.66 11.58
N PRO A 15 8.61 -21.30 10.43
CA PRO A 15 7.71 -22.31 9.89
C PRO A 15 7.50 -23.45 10.88
N ASN A 16 6.25 -23.86 11.08
CA ASN A 16 5.92 -25.03 11.88
C ASN A 16 4.98 -25.97 11.08
N PRO A 17 5.55 -26.99 10.41
CA PRO A 17 4.77 -27.94 9.61
C PRO A 17 3.78 -28.78 10.42
N ASP A 18 3.95 -28.90 11.74
CA ASP A 18 3.04 -29.66 12.60
C ASP A 18 1.83 -28.84 13.05
N HIS A 19 1.94 -27.50 12.98
CA HIS A 19 0.93 -26.56 13.44
C HIS A 19 0.73 -25.43 12.42
N PRO A 20 0.01 -25.66 11.32
CA PRO A 20 -0.13 -24.68 10.27
C PRO A 20 -0.97 -23.49 10.73
N VAL A 21 -0.85 -22.41 9.97
CA VAL A 21 -1.58 -21.16 10.14
C VAL A 21 -2.66 -21.09 9.07
N LEU A 22 -3.90 -20.88 9.50
CA LEU A 22 -4.99 -20.47 8.63
C LEU A 22 -4.91 -18.97 8.41
N SER A 23 -4.74 -18.57 7.16
CA SER A 23 -4.73 -17.18 6.73
C SER A 23 -6.00 -16.87 5.97
N LEU A 24 -6.69 -15.80 6.33
CA LEU A 24 -7.89 -15.31 5.65
C LEU A 24 -7.70 -13.84 5.28
N TYR A 25 -7.95 -13.55 4.02
CA TYR A 25 -8.17 -12.21 3.49
C TYR A 25 -9.65 -12.10 3.11
N LEU A 26 -10.36 -11.15 3.69
CA LEU A 26 -11.81 -11.03 3.52
C LEU A 26 -12.19 -9.59 3.16
N ASP A 27 -12.92 -9.44 2.07
CA ASP A 27 -13.65 -8.21 1.74
C ASP A 27 -14.82 -8.06 2.72
N ILE A 28 -14.85 -6.93 3.42
CA ILE A 28 -15.89 -6.56 4.40
C ILE A 28 -16.50 -5.19 4.08
N ASP A 29 -16.23 -4.62 2.90
CA ASP A 29 -16.67 -3.30 2.50
C ASP A 29 -18.20 -3.18 2.56
N GLN A 30 -18.69 -2.37 3.50
CA GLN A 30 -20.13 -2.17 3.74
C GLN A 30 -20.82 -1.34 2.65
N SER A 31 -20.09 -0.76 1.70
CA SER A 31 -20.69 -0.17 0.49
C SER A 31 -21.18 -1.24 -0.49
N GLN A 32 -20.70 -2.49 -0.35
CA GLN A 32 -21.08 -3.60 -1.21
C GLN A 32 -22.29 -4.36 -0.66
N GLN A 33 -23.34 -4.48 -1.48
CA GLN A 33 -24.61 -5.10 -1.09
C GLN A 33 -24.46 -6.53 -0.53
N HIS A 34 -23.49 -7.30 -1.04
CA HIS A 34 -23.26 -8.68 -0.64
C HIS A 34 -22.55 -8.83 0.71
N ASN A 35 -22.00 -7.74 1.26
CA ASN A 35 -21.37 -7.71 2.59
C ASN A 35 -22.31 -7.25 3.70
N LEU A 36 -23.41 -6.57 3.35
CA LEU A 36 -24.42 -6.11 4.31
C LEU A 36 -25.06 -7.27 5.08
N ASN A 37 -25.61 -6.98 6.26
CA ASN A 37 -26.29 -7.96 7.13
C ASN A 37 -25.46 -9.23 7.38
N GLN A 38 -24.15 -9.05 7.64
CA GLN A 38 -23.19 -10.16 7.83
C GLN A 38 -22.98 -11.05 6.59
N GLY A 39 -23.24 -10.53 5.38
CA GLY A 39 -22.99 -11.27 4.14
C GLY A 39 -21.53 -11.70 3.96
N PHE A 40 -20.57 -10.89 4.45
CA PHE A 40 -19.14 -11.24 4.49
C PHE A 40 -18.84 -12.53 5.28
N VAL A 41 -19.63 -12.85 6.33
CA VAL A 41 -19.51 -14.12 7.07
C VAL A 41 -19.83 -15.31 6.16
N THR A 42 -20.80 -15.15 5.25
CA THR A 42 -21.17 -16.19 4.28
C THR A 42 -20.06 -16.39 3.25
N VAL A 43 -19.44 -15.31 2.79
CA VAL A 43 -18.26 -15.38 1.90
C VAL A 43 -17.12 -16.13 2.58
N ALA A 44 -16.79 -15.79 3.83
CA ALA A 44 -15.76 -16.49 4.60
C ALA A 44 -16.06 -18.00 4.73
N LYS A 45 -17.31 -18.38 5.03
CA LYS A 45 -17.73 -19.79 5.09
C LYS A 45 -17.50 -20.53 3.78
N ASN A 46 -17.79 -19.88 2.64
CA ASN A 46 -17.60 -20.49 1.32
C ASN A 46 -16.11 -20.67 0.97
N GLN A 47 -15.27 -19.69 1.31
CA GLN A 47 -13.81 -19.78 1.12
C GLN A 47 -13.22 -20.93 1.95
N LEU A 48 -13.55 -20.98 3.25
CA LEU A 48 -13.09 -22.03 4.16
C LEU A 48 -13.55 -23.43 3.72
N ARG A 49 -14.77 -23.56 3.20
CA ARG A 49 -15.26 -24.82 2.64
C ARG A 49 -14.48 -25.26 1.39
N SER A 50 -14.07 -24.31 0.56
CA SER A 50 -13.29 -24.60 -0.64
C SER A 50 -11.88 -25.06 -0.26
N LEU A 51 -11.25 -24.37 0.69
CA LEU A 51 -9.95 -24.74 1.25
C LEU A 51 -9.99 -26.12 1.95
N GLN A 52 -11.05 -26.41 2.71
CA GLN A 52 -11.25 -27.73 3.30
C GLN A 52 -11.23 -28.86 2.25
N ALA A 53 -11.96 -28.67 1.15
CA ALA A 53 -12.00 -29.66 0.07
C ALA A 53 -10.63 -29.85 -0.61
N GLU A 54 -9.78 -28.83 -0.63
CA GLU A 54 -8.39 -28.91 -1.11
C GLU A 54 -7.50 -29.70 -0.13
N ILE A 55 -7.58 -29.38 1.16
CA ILE A 55 -6.85 -30.10 2.23
C ILE A 55 -7.20 -31.58 2.20
N GLU A 56 -8.49 -31.92 2.11
CA GLU A 56 -8.97 -33.30 2.06
C GLU A 56 -8.45 -34.06 0.84
N ARG A 57 -8.20 -33.39 -0.30
CA ARG A 57 -7.65 -34.02 -1.51
C ARG A 57 -6.14 -34.24 -1.45
N THR A 58 -5.44 -33.60 -0.53
CA THR A 58 -3.99 -33.66 -0.40
C THR A 58 -3.61 -34.65 0.71
N PRO A 59 -3.11 -35.86 0.41
CA PRO A 59 -2.89 -36.92 1.39
C PRO A 59 -2.05 -36.48 2.59
N GLU A 60 -0.98 -35.72 2.36
CA GLU A 60 -0.04 -35.24 3.38
C GLU A 60 -0.70 -34.24 4.33
N ARG A 61 -1.69 -33.47 3.85
CA ARG A 61 -2.37 -32.45 4.65
C ARG A 61 -3.64 -32.97 5.32
N ARG A 62 -4.19 -34.09 4.85
CA ARG A 62 -5.41 -34.68 5.39
C ARG A 62 -5.27 -35.04 6.87
N GLU A 63 -4.07 -35.39 7.32
CA GLU A 63 -3.79 -35.67 8.73
C GLU A 63 -3.98 -34.44 9.64
N MET A 64 -4.01 -33.24 9.06
CA MET A 64 -4.14 -31.96 9.76
C MET A 64 -5.57 -31.41 9.76
N ILE A 65 -6.55 -32.18 9.27
CA ILE A 65 -7.92 -31.71 9.11
C ILE A 65 -8.57 -31.27 10.45
N ASP A 66 -8.25 -31.96 11.54
CA ASP A 66 -8.78 -31.61 12.87
C ASP A 66 -8.25 -30.25 13.35
N GLN A 67 -6.97 -29.95 13.10
CA GLN A 67 -6.37 -28.64 13.41
C GLN A 67 -6.96 -27.52 12.54
N PHE A 68 -7.25 -27.83 11.27
CA PHE A 68 -7.94 -26.90 10.38
C PHE A 68 -9.36 -26.61 10.87
N GLU A 69 -10.12 -27.63 11.29
CA GLU A 69 -11.48 -27.46 11.81
C GLU A 69 -11.51 -26.62 13.10
N GLU A 70 -10.55 -26.82 14.01
CA GLU A 70 -10.39 -25.98 15.20
C GLU A 70 -10.13 -24.51 14.82
N SER A 71 -9.19 -24.28 13.91
CA SER A 71 -8.86 -22.95 13.38
C SER A 71 -10.07 -22.30 12.70
N ARG A 72 -10.82 -23.08 11.90
CA ARG A 72 -12.03 -22.65 11.18
C ARG A 72 -13.12 -22.22 12.16
N GLN A 73 -13.33 -23.00 13.23
CA GLN A 73 -14.36 -22.71 14.23
C GLN A 73 -14.05 -21.40 14.96
N GLN A 74 -12.84 -21.24 15.49
CA GLN A 74 -12.45 -20.03 16.23
C GLN A 74 -12.48 -18.78 15.33
N LEU A 75 -12.04 -18.90 14.07
CA LEU A 75 -12.13 -17.82 13.10
C LEU A 75 -13.58 -17.42 12.81
N LEU A 76 -14.48 -18.38 12.59
CA LEU A 76 -15.89 -18.08 12.32
C LEU A 76 -16.61 -17.47 13.53
N GLU A 77 -16.26 -17.88 14.75
CA GLU A 77 -16.77 -17.29 15.98
C GLU A 77 -16.39 -15.80 16.07
N PHE A 78 -15.13 -15.47 15.80
CA PHE A 78 -14.65 -14.10 15.76
C PHE A 78 -15.37 -13.25 14.71
N ILE A 79 -15.40 -13.71 13.44
CA ILE A 79 -15.97 -12.94 12.33
C ILE A 79 -17.48 -12.71 12.53
N SER A 80 -18.21 -13.66 13.13
CA SER A 80 -19.66 -13.54 13.36
C SER A 80 -20.02 -12.42 14.35
N GLN A 81 -19.07 -12.01 15.20
CA GLN A 81 -19.24 -10.92 16.18
C GLN A 81 -18.59 -9.61 15.72
N TYR A 82 -17.90 -9.64 14.58
CA TYR A 82 -17.11 -8.52 14.09
C TYR A 82 -17.99 -7.44 13.45
N THR A 83 -17.66 -6.17 13.71
CA THR A 83 -18.36 -5.00 13.14
C THR A 83 -17.41 -4.26 12.20
N PRO A 84 -17.54 -4.42 10.87
CA PRO A 84 -16.66 -3.79 9.88
C PRO A 84 -16.71 -2.26 9.92
N GLN A 85 -15.56 -1.60 9.87
CA GLN A 85 -15.46 -0.15 9.62
C GLN A 85 -14.70 0.19 8.33
N GLY A 86 -13.76 -0.68 7.95
CA GLY A 86 -12.96 -0.60 6.74
C GLY A 86 -13.49 -1.45 5.58
N LYS A 87 -12.59 -1.76 4.65
CA LYS A 87 -12.90 -2.52 3.43
C LYS A 87 -12.45 -3.97 3.48
N SER A 88 -11.45 -4.29 4.31
CA SER A 88 -10.92 -5.65 4.36
C SER A 88 -10.48 -6.05 5.76
N LEU A 89 -10.63 -7.33 6.06
CA LEU A 89 -10.24 -7.97 7.31
C LEU A 89 -9.24 -9.09 6.99
N VAL A 90 -8.06 -8.98 7.58
CA VAL A 90 -7.00 -10.00 7.46
C VAL A 90 -6.86 -10.69 8.80
N ILE A 91 -6.87 -12.03 8.80
CA ILE A 91 -6.77 -12.85 10.01
C ILE A 91 -5.75 -13.95 9.78
N PHE A 92 -4.83 -14.12 10.73
CA PHE A 92 -3.94 -15.27 10.82
C PHE A 92 -4.19 -15.98 12.14
N ILE A 93 -4.44 -17.28 12.08
CA ILE A 93 -4.77 -18.07 13.27
C ILE A 93 -4.10 -19.45 13.25
N SER A 94 -3.56 -19.84 14.40
CA SER A 94 -3.09 -21.20 14.69
C SER A 94 -3.32 -21.48 16.18
N PRO A 95 -4.44 -22.10 16.56
CA PRO A 95 -4.81 -22.31 17.97
C PRO A 95 -3.78 -23.16 18.72
N ALA A 96 -3.22 -24.17 18.05
CA ALA A 96 -2.17 -25.04 18.60
C ALA A 96 -0.89 -24.27 19.02
N GLN A 97 -0.69 -23.06 18.48
CA GLN A 97 0.44 -22.18 18.80
C GLN A 97 0.03 -20.95 19.63
N ASP A 98 -1.22 -20.88 20.12
CA ASP A 98 -1.80 -19.70 20.76
C ASP A 98 -1.59 -18.43 19.91
N PHE A 99 -1.72 -18.58 18.58
CA PHE A 99 -1.47 -17.52 17.62
C PHE A 99 -2.79 -17.02 17.04
N PHE A 100 -3.10 -15.75 17.30
CA PHE A 100 -4.23 -15.04 16.73
C PHE A 100 -3.81 -13.61 16.41
N TRP A 101 -3.80 -13.25 15.13
CA TRP A 101 -3.50 -11.91 14.66
C TRP A 101 -4.58 -11.47 13.69
N TYR A 102 -5.01 -10.22 13.78
CA TYR A 102 -5.90 -9.64 12.79
C TYR A 102 -5.65 -8.15 12.60
N ARG A 103 -5.97 -7.65 11.40
CA ARG A 103 -6.02 -6.22 11.09
C ARG A 103 -7.19 -5.94 10.15
N GLU A 104 -7.88 -4.86 10.43
CA GLU A 104 -8.80 -4.24 9.50
C GLU A 104 -8.06 -3.18 8.69
N LEU A 105 -8.34 -3.12 7.40
CA LEU A 105 -7.70 -2.23 6.44
C LEU A 105 -8.76 -1.47 5.64
N TYR A 106 -8.45 -0.23 5.25
CA TYR A 106 -9.33 0.63 4.46
C TYR A 106 -9.09 0.50 2.94
N ILE A 107 -8.27 -0.47 2.55
CA ILE A 107 -7.99 -0.87 1.18
C ILE A 107 -8.68 -2.22 0.87
N PRO A 108 -9.12 -2.44 -0.38
CA PRO A 108 -9.78 -3.68 -0.75
C PRO A 108 -8.77 -4.83 -0.96
N PHE A 109 -9.08 -5.99 -0.40
CA PHE A 109 -8.42 -7.27 -0.68
C PHE A 109 -9.39 -8.24 -1.35
N ARG A 110 -8.87 -9.07 -2.25
CA ARG A 110 -9.64 -10.19 -2.79
C ARG A 110 -9.83 -11.25 -1.69
N ASN A 111 -11.02 -11.84 -1.66
CA ASN A 111 -11.33 -12.94 -0.75
C ASN A 111 -10.43 -14.14 -1.04
N ASN A 112 -9.60 -14.52 -0.07
CA ASN A 112 -8.70 -15.65 -0.24
C ASN A 112 -8.38 -16.33 1.11
N THR A 113 -8.07 -17.62 1.05
CA THR A 113 -7.73 -18.42 2.24
C THR A 113 -6.55 -19.33 1.97
N PHE A 114 -5.63 -19.41 2.93
CA PHE A 114 -4.43 -20.23 2.82
C PHE A 114 -4.25 -21.08 4.07
N TRP A 115 -3.71 -22.29 3.87
CA TRP A 115 -3.30 -23.19 4.93
C TRP A 115 -1.81 -23.50 4.74
N GLY A 116 -0.95 -23.05 5.65
CA GLY A 116 0.50 -23.20 5.47
C GLY A 116 1.28 -23.07 6.77
N ASP A 117 2.55 -23.46 6.73
CA ASP A 117 3.42 -23.58 7.92
C ASP A 117 3.74 -22.21 8.55
N THR A 118 3.50 -21.13 7.80
CA THR A 118 3.62 -19.72 8.21
C THR A 118 2.37 -18.94 7.81
N PRO A 119 2.12 -17.76 8.40
CA PRO A 119 1.10 -16.85 7.90
C PRO A 119 1.40 -16.48 6.44
N TYR A 120 0.38 -16.48 5.59
CA TYR A 120 0.53 -16.08 4.19
C TYR A 120 0.48 -14.56 4.10
N ILE A 121 1.64 -13.89 4.16
CA ILE A 121 1.74 -12.43 4.28
C ILE A 121 1.92 -11.68 2.96
N TYR A 122 2.15 -12.36 1.85
CA TYR A 122 2.52 -11.69 0.60
C TYR A 122 1.50 -10.67 0.09
N PRO A 123 0.17 -10.89 0.19
CA PRO A 123 -0.79 -9.84 -0.17
C PRO A 123 -0.65 -8.60 0.72
N LEU A 124 -0.30 -8.75 2.01
CA LEU A 124 -0.01 -7.60 2.87
C LEU A 124 1.29 -6.89 2.47
N LEU A 125 2.33 -7.64 2.08
CA LEU A 125 3.60 -7.07 1.63
C LEU A 125 3.44 -6.32 0.30
N GLU A 126 2.72 -6.91 -0.65
CA GLU A 126 2.35 -6.29 -1.93
C GLU A 126 1.60 -4.99 -1.70
N ALA A 127 0.54 -5.00 -0.86
CA ALA A 127 -0.17 -3.78 -0.51
C ALA A 127 0.72 -2.77 0.24
N TYR A 128 1.66 -3.23 1.06
CA TYR A 128 2.57 -2.32 1.78
C TYR A 128 3.57 -1.64 0.85
N ASP A 129 3.97 -2.31 -0.24
CA ASP A 129 4.88 -1.76 -1.26
C ASP A 129 4.13 -0.87 -2.27
N GLU A 130 2.93 -1.27 -2.69
CA GLU A 130 2.09 -0.56 -3.67
C GLU A 130 1.53 0.76 -3.14
N TYR A 131 1.05 0.80 -1.89
CA TYR A 131 0.38 2.01 -1.39
C TYR A 131 1.41 3.03 -0.89
N GLU A 132 1.59 4.12 -1.63
CA GLU A 132 2.45 5.23 -1.21
C GLU A 132 1.87 5.99 0.00
N ARG A 133 2.76 6.46 0.89
CA ARG A 133 2.36 7.35 2.00
C ARG A 133 2.52 8.80 1.56
N TYR A 134 1.44 9.56 1.62
CA TYR A 134 1.50 10.97 1.22
C TYR A 134 1.10 11.94 2.32
N GLY A 135 1.69 13.14 2.23
CA GLY A 135 1.39 14.26 3.11
C GLY A 135 0.38 15.21 2.49
N VAL A 136 -0.53 15.75 3.29
CA VAL A 136 -1.40 16.86 2.89
C VAL A 136 -1.11 18.06 3.76
N VAL A 137 -0.79 19.20 3.14
CA VAL A 137 -0.54 20.45 3.86
C VAL A 137 -1.61 21.45 3.46
N LEU A 138 -2.55 21.70 4.37
CA LEU A 138 -3.53 22.77 4.19
C LEU A 138 -2.99 24.04 4.82
N ALA A 139 -2.90 25.13 4.05
CA ALA A 139 -2.41 26.40 4.54
C ALA A 139 -3.25 27.58 4.04
N ASP A 140 -3.48 28.53 4.94
CA ASP A 140 -3.99 29.86 4.62
C ASP A 140 -3.02 30.94 5.14
N LYS A 141 -3.49 32.18 5.25
CA LYS A 141 -2.66 33.31 5.71
C LYS A 141 -2.19 33.19 7.17
N ALA A 142 -2.88 32.43 8.00
CA ALA A 142 -2.71 32.39 9.46
C ALA A 142 -2.77 30.97 10.07
N HIS A 143 -3.35 29.98 9.39
CA HIS A 143 -3.50 28.63 9.88
C HIS A 143 -2.86 27.62 8.94
N ALA A 144 -2.38 26.52 9.51
CA ALA A 144 -1.91 25.37 8.75
C ALA A 144 -2.27 24.09 9.48
N ARG A 145 -2.65 23.07 8.72
CA ARG A 145 -2.96 21.71 9.20
C ARG A 145 -2.21 20.73 8.33
N LEU A 146 -1.55 19.77 8.96
CA LEU A 146 -0.74 18.78 8.28
C LEU A 146 -1.35 17.40 8.53
N PHE A 147 -1.47 16.62 7.48
CA PHE A 147 -2.01 15.27 7.53
C PHE A 147 -1.04 14.30 6.89
N THR A 148 -1.06 13.07 7.37
CA THR A 148 -0.46 11.92 6.68
C THR A 148 -1.57 10.96 6.34
N ILE A 149 -1.58 10.50 5.09
CA ILE A 149 -2.54 9.52 4.60
C ILE A 149 -1.79 8.29 4.13
N TYR A 150 -2.28 7.13 4.55
CA TYR A 150 -1.69 5.84 4.20
C TYR A 150 -2.76 4.76 4.19
N MET A 151 -2.85 3.97 3.10
CA MET A 151 -3.85 2.89 2.96
C MET A 151 -5.29 3.33 3.31
N GLY A 152 -5.68 4.55 2.94
CA GLY A 152 -7.00 5.12 3.22
C GLY A 152 -7.22 5.62 4.65
N GLU A 153 -6.23 5.51 5.55
CA GLU A 153 -6.29 6.11 6.88
C GLU A 153 -5.70 7.52 6.87
N ILE A 154 -6.37 8.47 7.53
CA ILE A 154 -5.91 9.86 7.70
C ILE A 154 -5.55 10.15 9.15
N GLU A 155 -4.33 10.63 9.36
CA GLU A 155 -3.85 11.14 10.65
C GLU A 155 -3.57 12.63 10.55
N GLU A 156 -4.08 13.41 11.50
CA GLU A 156 -3.86 14.85 11.58
C GLU A 156 -2.80 15.15 12.64
N HIS A 157 -1.74 15.84 12.22
CA HIS A 157 -0.63 16.23 13.08
C HIS A 157 -0.90 17.61 13.65
N GLN A 158 -1.00 17.71 14.98
CA GLN A 158 -1.17 18.99 15.64
C GLN A 158 0.12 19.80 15.55
N THR A 159 0.02 20.95 14.89
CA THR A 159 0.99 22.04 14.93
C THR A 159 1.05 22.54 16.38
N THR A 160 2.02 22.10 17.18
CA THR A 160 2.22 22.62 18.54
C THR A 160 2.72 24.05 18.41
N PHE A 161 1.81 25.04 18.48
CA PHE A 161 2.19 26.43 18.69
C PHE A 161 2.11 26.74 20.19
N THR A 162 3.27 27.00 20.79
CA THR A 162 3.33 27.76 22.04
C THR A 162 2.97 29.21 21.72
N GLU A 163 1.90 29.74 22.32
CA GLU A 163 1.33 31.08 22.09
C GLU A 163 2.27 32.28 22.42
N GLU A 164 3.57 32.09 22.66
CA GLU A 164 4.39 33.10 23.35
C GLU A 164 5.03 34.19 22.48
N ASP A 165 4.91 34.20 21.15
CA ASP A 165 5.58 35.21 20.31
C ASP A 165 4.67 36.31 19.71
N VAL A 166 3.45 36.48 20.22
CA VAL A 166 2.62 37.67 19.91
C VAL A 166 2.68 38.67 21.06
N ARG A 167 3.77 39.44 21.13
CA ARG A 167 3.77 40.69 21.91
C ARG A 167 2.82 41.70 21.28
N HIS A 168 1.59 41.74 21.78
CA HIS A 168 0.64 42.83 21.54
C HIS A 168 1.23 44.17 22.01
N VAL A 169 1.77 44.97 21.08
CA VAL A 169 2.04 46.39 21.35
C VAL A 169 0.80 47.18 20.97
N LYS A 170 0.04 47.62 21.99
CA LYS A 170 -1.00 48.64 21.82
C LYS A 170 -0.33 49.99 21.57
N THR A 171 -0.53 50.58 20.39
CA THR A 171 -0.25 52.00 20.17
C THR A 171 -1.55 52.75 19.94
N THR A 172 -1.83 53.66 20.86
CA THR A 172 -2.86 54.70 20.79
C THR A 172 -2.36 55.87 19.92
N GLY A 173 -3.17 56.28 18.94
CA GLY A 173 -3.17 57.66 18.43
C GLY A 173 -2.60 57.97 17.03
N ARG A 174 -3.49 58.50 16.17
CA ARG A 174 -3.32 59.40 15.00
C ARG A 174 -2.10 59.23 14.08
N ASP A 175 -2.22 58.36 13.08
CA ASP A 175 -1.79 58.64 11.70
C ASP A 175 -2.39 57.62 10.71
N ARG A 176 -3.40 57.99 9.91
CA ARG A 176 -4.25 57.00 9.19
C ARG A 176 -3.69 56.50 7.85
N LEU A 177 -2.65 57.14 7.31
CA LEU A 177 -2.01 56.73 6.03
C LEU A 177 -0.71 55.94 6.26
N THR A 178 0.07 56.31 7.28
CA THR A 178 1.32 55.67 7.71
C THR A 178 1.09 54.40 8.53
N SER A 179 -0.08 54.26 9.14
CA SER A 179 -0.46 53.06 9.91
C SER A 179 -0.89 51.90 9.02
N GLN A 180 -1.63 52.14 7.92
CA GLN A 180 -2.04 51.07 7.00
C GLN A 180 -0.84 50.34 6.37
N MET A 181 0.21 51.07 5.93
CA MET A 181 1.44 50.47 5.42
C MET A 181 2.24 49.70 6.48
N ARG A 182 2.17 50.11 7.76
CA ARG A 182 2.85 49.39 8.86
C ARG A 182 2.08 48.14 9.28
N PHE A 183 0.76 48.20 9.34
CA PHE A 183 -0.10 47.05 9.58
C PHE A 183 0.02 46.01 8.46
N GLN A 184 -0.02 46.44 7.18
CA GLN A 184 0.20 45.52 6.05
C GLN A 184 1.57 44.83 6.09
N ARG A 185 2.65 45.58 6.41
CA ARG A 185 3.99 44.99 6.56
C ARG A 185 4.09 44.01 7.72
N GLN A 186 3.37 44.28 8.81
CA GLN A 186 3.34 43.39 9.97
C GLN A 186 2.55 42.11 9.65
N ASP A 187 1.38 42.24 9.02
CA ASP A 187 0.57 41.11 8.56
C ASP A 187 1.33 40.24 7.54
N ASP A 188 2.04 40.85 6.59
CA ASP A 188 2.90 40.13 5.64
C ASP A 188 4.07 39.42 6.33
N THR A 189 4.65 40.04 7.37
CA THR A 189 5.71 39.41 8.16
C THR A 189 5.19 38.20 8.92
N HIS A 190 4.04 38.33 9.59
CA HIS A 190 3.41 37.21 10.30
C HIS A 190 3.07 36.05 9.36
N ARG A 191 2.50 36.35 8.18
CA ARG A 191 2.20 35.37 7.14
C ARG A 191 3.46 34.64 6.65
N TYR A 192 4.53 35.37 6.36
CA TYR A 192 5.79 34.77 5.92
C TYR A 192 6.36 33.80 6.97
N TRP A 193 6.39 34.19 8.25
CA TRP A 193 6.88 33.32 9.32
C TRP A 193 5.99 32.09 9.54
N HIS A 194 4.66 32.26 9.46
CA HIS A 194 3.71 31.15 9.51
C HIS A 194 3.96 30.11 8.40
N LEU A 195 4.10 30.55 7.15
CA LEU A 195 4.37 29.65 6.03
C LEU A 195 5.77 29.04 6.11
N LYS A 196 6.76 29.79 6.62
CA LYS A 196 8.11 29.27 6.82
C LYS A 196 8.14 28.17 7.88
N GLU A 197 7.40 28.33 8.96
CA GLU A 197 7.28 27.29 9.98
C GLU A 197 6.50 26.08 9.45
N THR A 198 5.41 26.31 8.73
CA THR A 198 4.67 25.25 8.03
C THR A 198 5.60 24.45 7.10
N ALA A 199 6.48 25.14 6.37
CA ALA A 199 7.47 24.50 5.51
C ALA A 199 8.47 23.63 6.29
N HIS A 200 8.90 24.09 7.47
CA HIS A 200 9.80 23.35 8.35
C HIS A 200 9.13 22.09 8.91
N LEU A 201 7.91 22.20 9.43
CA LEU A 201 7.15 21.06 9.97
C LEU A 201 6.82 20.02 8.90
N THR A 202 6.46 20.46 7.70
CA THR A 202 6.27 19.55 6.55
C THR A 202 7.56 18.77 6.27
N ALA A 203 8.71 19.44 6.33
CA ALA A 203 9.99 18.81 6.08
C ALA A 203 10.38 17.79 7.17
N GLN A 204 9.92 17.99 8.41
CA GLN A 204 10.07 17.03 9.53
C GLN A 204 9.15 15.83 9.35
N LEU A 205 7.87 16.05 9.04
CA LEU A 205 6.92 14.96 8.78
C LEU A 205 7.36 14.08 7.60
N MET A 206 7.89 14.70 6.54
CA MET A 206 8.41 13.97 5.38
C MET A 206 9.54 13.00 5.77
N GLU A 207 10.40 13.37 6.73
CA GLU A 207 11.47 12.51 7.23
C GLU A 207 10.96 11.47 8.22
N GLN A 208 10.08 11.86 9.14
CA GLN A 208 9.56 10.99 10.20
C GLN A 208 8.69 9.86 9.65
N TYR A 209 7.87 10.15 8.63
CA TYR A 209 6.91 9.21 8.08
C TYR A 209 7.32 8.67 6.70
N SER A 210 8.48 9.07 6.18
CA SER A 210 8.96 8.71 4.83
C SER A 210 7.90 8.97 3.76
N LEU A 211 7.45 10.21 3.65
CA LEU A 211 6.38 10.56 2.71
C LEU A 211 6.91 10.52 1.26
N ASP A 212 6.21 9.78 0.41
CA ASP A 212 6.53 9.60 -1.00
C ASP A 212 6.21 10.84 -1.81
N HIS A 213 5.09 11.50 -1.49
CA HIS A 213 4.73 12.76 -2.10
C HIS A 213 3.86 13.65 -1.20
N ILE A 214 3.67 14.90 -1.61
CA ILE A 214 2.98 15.96 -0.86
C ILE A 214 1.94 16.62 -1.76
N ILE A 215 0.73 16.80 -1.22
CA ILE A 215 -0.35 17.57 -1.79
C ILE A 215 -0.52 18.86 -0.99
N LEU A 216 -0.50 20.01 -1.68
CA LEU A 216 -0.72 21.31 -1.05
C LEU A 216 -2.18 21.72 -1.20
N GLY A 217 -2.85 22.08 -0.12
CA GLY A 217 -4.20 22.61 -0.11
C GLY A 217 -4.24 24.06 0.34
N GLY A 218 -4.90 24.91 -0.44
CA GLY A 218 -5.11 26.31 -0.09
C GLY A 218 -5.39 27.16 -1.31
N THR A 219 -5.44 28.47 -1.11
CA THR A 219 -5.51 29.38 -2.26
C THR A 219 -4.18 29.36 -3.03
N LYS A 220 -4.22 29.44 -4.36
CA LYS A 220 -3.02 29.42 -5.21
C LYS A 220 -1.87 30.35 -4.75
N PRO A 221 -2.12 31.62 -4.34
CA PRO A 221 -1.03 32.47 -3.86
C PRO A 221 -0.32 31.92 -2.62
N ILE A 222 -1.05 31.26 -1.71
CA ILE A 222 -0.50 30.69 -0.48
C ILE A 222 0.28 29.41 -0.78
N THR A 223 -0.26 28.52 -1.61
CA THR A 223 0.42 27.28 -1.97
C THR A 223 1.68 27.54 -2.80
N ASP A 224 1.65 28.52 -3.71
CA ASP A 224 2.84 28.94 -4.48
C ASP A 224 3.93 29.52 -3.56
N GLU A 225 3.57 30.35 -2.59
CA GLU A 225 4.54 30.90 -1.62
C GLU A 225 5.13 29.81 -0.72
N LEU A 226 4.29 28.93 -0.19
CA LEU A 226 4.72 27.78 0.62
C LEU A 226 5.65 26.87 -0.19
N TYR A 227 5.33 26.60 -1.46
CA TYR A 227 6.18 25.81 -2.36
C TYR A 227 7.59 26.40 -2.48
N HIS A 228 7.71 27.73 -2.60
CA HIS A 228 9.02 28.39 -2.68
C HIS A 228 9.81 28.38 -1.38
N LEU A 229 9.13 28.33 -0.24
CA LEU A 229 9.75 28.24 1.09
C LEU A 229 10.28 26.82 1.40
N PHE A 230 9.76 25.80 0.74
CA PHE A 230 10.21 24.43 0.93
C PHE A 230 11.69 24.23 0.54
N PRO A 231 12.44 23.45 1.34
CA PRO A 231 13.72 22.89 0.92
C PRO A 231 13.59 22.13 -0.42
N LYS A 232 14.67 22.06 -1.20
CA LYS A 232 14.66 21.38 -2.52
C LYS A 232 14.12 19.94 -2.42
N ARG A 233 14.48 19.21 -1.35
CA ARG A 233 14.03 17.84 -1.09
C ARG A 233 12.52 17.70 -0.94
N VAL A 234 11.86 18.70 -0.35
CA VAL A 234 10.41 18.71 -0.15
C VAL A 234 9.71 19.14 -1.45
N ARG A 235 10.24 20.16 -2.12
CA ARG A 235 9.72 20.61 -3.43
C ARG A 235 9.68 19.51 -4.48
N SER A 236 10.70 18.66 -4.55
CA SER A 236 10.73 17.54 -5.50
C SER A 236 9.69 16.46 -5.21
N ARG A 237 9.08 16.46 -4.01
CA ARG A 237 8.02 15.53 -3.61
C ARG A 237 6.62 16.16 -3.70
N VAL A 238 6.48 17.43 -4.09
CA VAL A 238 5.15 18.03 -4.25
C VAL A 238 4.54 17.54 -5.56
N ALA A 239 3.54 16.65 -5.47
CA ALA A 239 2.87 16.07 -6.62
C ALA A 239 1.79 17.00 -7.20
N ARG A 240 1.00 17.65 -6.33
CA ARG A 240 -0.15 18.47 -6.71
C ARG A 240 -0.41 19.63 -5.75
N SER A 241 -1.13 20.64 -6.24
CA SER A 241 -1.67 21.74 -5.45
C SER A 241 -3.15 21.93 -5.77
N ILE A 242 -3.99 22.02 -4.75
CA ILE A 242 -5.45 22.08 -4.85
C ILE A 242 -6.04 23.23 -4.05
N SER A 243 -7.21 23.67 -4.49
CA SER A 243 -8.03 24.62 -3.74
C SER A 243 -8.86 23.88 -2.71
N LEU A 244 -8.34 23.80 -1.48
CA LEU A 244 -9.03 23.22 -0.32
C LEU A 244 -8.86 24.14 0.89
N ALA A 245 -9.94 24.40 1.62
CA ALA A 245 -9.93 25.30 2.75
C ALA A 245 -9.30 24.65 4.00
N THR A 246 -8.69 25.45 4.87
CA THR A 246 -8.05 24.98 6.11
C THR A 246 -9.04 24.44 7.14
N ASP A 247 -10.31 24.84 7.07
CA ASP A 247 -11.38 24.35 7.93
C ASP A 247 -12.09 23.09 7.39
N ALA A 248 -11.64 22.55 6.24
CA ALA A 248 -12.16 21.31 5.67
C ALA A 248 -12.12 20.15 6.69
N SER A 249 -13.19 19.36 6.75
CA SER A 249 -13.24 18.23 7.68
C SER A 249 -12.23 17.15 7.29
N ARG A 250 -11.82 16.27 8.23
CA ARG A 250 -10.91 15.15 7.92
C ARG A 250 -11.42 14.26 6.78
N SER A 251 -12.73 13.99 6.76
CA SER A 251 -13.37 13.20 5.68
C SER A 251 -13.26 13.92 4.34
N GLU A 252 -13.54 15.23 4.31
CA GLU A 252 -13.46 16.01 3.08
C GLU A 252 -12.04 16.07 2.53
N VAL A 253 -11.03 16.22 3.42
CA VAL A 253 -9.63 16.17 3.04
C VAL A 253 -9.30 14.82 2.41
N LEU A 254 -9.62 13.73 3.11
CA LEU A 254 -9.36 12.36 2.65
C LEU A 254 -10.03 12.09 1.29
N ASP A 255 -11.32 12.38 1.15
CA ASP A 255 -12.06 12.13 -0.09
C ASP A 255 -11.47 12.91 -1.27
N LYS A 256 -11.09 14.17 -1.06
CA LYS A 256 -10.49 15.01 -2.10
C LYS A 256 -9.10 14.55 -2.48
N THR A 257 -8.27 14.16 -1.53
CA THR A 257 -6.89 13.77 -1.80
C THR A 257 -6.75 12.35 -2.30
N LEU A 258 -7.64 11.43 -1.94
CA LEU A 258 -7.69 10.08 -2.53
C LEU A 258 -7.94 10.13 -4.04
N ALA A 259 -8.84 10.99 -4.52
CA ALA A 259 -9.07 11.13 -5.96
C ALA A 259 -7.81 11.63 -6.70
N ILE A 260 -7.04 12.51 -6.06
CA ILE A 260 -5.82 13.08 -6.64
C ILE A 260 -4.67 12.08 -6.59
N GLU A 261 -4.54 11.34 -5.49
CA GLU A 261 -3.56 10.27 -5.37
C GLU A 261 -3.79 9.21 -6.44
N GLN A 262 -5.04 8.82 -6.70
CA GLN A 262 -5.35 7.94 -7.83
C GLN A 262 -4.91 8.50 -9.18
N GLU A 263 -5.08 9.81 -9.44
CA GLU A 263 -4.59 10.43 -10.68
C GLU A 263 -3.06 10.40 -10.76
N VAL A 264 -2.37 10.70 -9.65
CA VAL A 264 -0.90 10.66 -9.56
C VAL A 264 -0.38 9.24 -9.81
N GLU A 265 -1.05 8.24 -9.24
CA GLU A 265 -0.70 6.83 -9.43
C GLU A 265 -0.87 6.42 -10.89
N ARG A 266 -1.96 6.82 -11.55
CA ARG A 266 -2.17 6.53 -12.99
C ARG A 266 -1.07 7.13 -13.86
N GLU A 267 -0.60 8.33 -13.54
CA GLU A 267 0.52 8.97 -14.23
C GLU A 267 1.84 8.21 -14.01
N HIS A 268 2.06 7.73 -12.79
CA HIS A 268 3.25 6.96 -12.43
C HIS A 268 3.27 5.59 -13.09
N GLU A 269 2.18 4.82 -12.98
CA GLU A 269 2.00 3.53 -13.66
C GLU A 269 2.25 3.66 -15.18
N GLN A 270 1.71 4.72 -15.81
CA GLN A 270 1.91 4.98 -17.24
C GLN A 270 3.39 5.26 -17.57
N TYR A 271 4.05 6.09 -16.76
CA TYR A 271 5.48 6.35 -16.92
C TYR A 271 6.33 5.07 -16.77
N LEU A 272 6.02 4.21 -15.80
CA LEU A 272 6.72 2.95 -15.59
C LEU A 272 6.53 2.01 -16.77
N VAL A 273 5.30 1.85 -17.28
CA VAL A 273 5.03 1.01 -18.46
C VAL A 273 5.75 1.53 -19.70
N ASP A 274 5.68 2.83 -19.99
CA ASP A 274 6.38 3.43 -21.14
C ASP A 274 7.90 3.20 -21.05
N THR A 275 8.46 3.35 -19.85
CA THR A 275 9.88 3.12 -19.57
C THR A 275 10.25 1.65 -19.72
N LEU A 276 9.43 0.73 -19.21
CA LEU A 276 9.63 -0.72 -19.31
C LEU A 276 9.65 -1.17 -20.77
N LEU A 277 8.66 -0.76 -21.56
CA LEU A 277 8.53 -1.12 -22.97
C LEU A 277 9.71 -0.57 -23.79
N SER A 278 10.10 0.67 -23.56
CA SER A 278 11.24 1.31 -24.24
C SER A 278 12.55 0.60 -23.90
N SER A 279 12.79 0.33 -22.61
CA SER A 279 14.01 -0.32 -22.13
C SER A 279 14.12 -1.77 -22.59
N SER A 280 13.00 -2.50 -22.64
CA SER A 280 12.92 -3.87 -23.17
C SER A 280 13.25 -3.90 -24.67
N ALA A 281 12.69 -2.97 -25.46
CA ALA A 281 12.96 -2.85 -26.89
C ALA A 281 14.44 -2.54 -27.20
N GLU A 282 15.12 -1.82 -26.30
CA GLU A 282 16.56 -1.51 -26.39
C GLU A 282 17.45 -2.61 -25.79
N ALA A 283 16.88 -3.70 -25.27
CA ALA A 283 17.58 -4.76 -24.54
C ALA A 283 18.44 -4.22 -23.38
N ASN A 284 17.94 -3.20 -22.68
CA ASN A 284 18.68 -2.45 -21.67
C ASN A 284 17.97 -2.50 -20.31
N GLY A 285 18.27 -3.51 -19.51
CA GLY A 285 17.85 -3.55 -18.11
C GLY A 285 16.35 -3.73 -17.87
N ALA A 286 15.59 -4.23 -18.85
CA ALA A 286 14.18 -4.58 -18.71
C ALA A 286 13.80 -5.76 -19.60
N VAL A 287 12.78 -6.52 -19.19
CA VAL A 287 12.16 -7.61 -19.94
C VAL A 287 10.64 -7.52 -19.87
N THR A 288 9.97 -8.08 -20.87
CA THR A 288 8.50 -8.12 -20.99
C THR A 288 8.07 -9.51 -21.42
N GLY A 289 6.92 -9.98 -20.94
CA GLY A 289 6.42 -11.31 -21.21
C GLY A 289 6.77 -12.32 -20.12
N LEU A 290 5.91 -13.32 -19.98
CA LEU A 290 5.95 -14.25 -18.85
C LEU A 290 7.25 -15.06 -18.81
N GLU A 291 7.66 -15.62 -19.94
CA GLU A 291 8.86 -16.47 -20.02
C GLU A 291 10.14 -15.71 -19.64
N ASP A 292 10.38 -14.55 -20.25
CA ASP A 292 11.56 -13.75 -19.99
C ASP A 292 11.56 -13.20 -18.55
N THR A 293 10.39 -12.80 -18.04
CA THR A 293 10.25 -12.31 -16.67
C THR A 293 10.56 -13.41 -15.65
N ILE A 294 9.98 -14.60 -15.82
CA ILE A 294 10.23 -15.75 -14.93
C ILE A 294 11.70 -16.20 -15.03
N SER A 295 12.28 -16.19 -16.22
CA SER A 295 13.70 -16.48 -16.42
C SER A 295 14.61 -15.50 -15.67
N ALA A 296 14.35 -14.19 -15.79
CA ALA A 296 15.10 -13.16 -15.09
C ALA A 296 14.92 -13.22 -13.57
N LEU A 297 13.71 -13.55 -13.12
CA LEU A 297 13.39 -13.73 -11.70
C LEU A 297 14.13 -14.92 -11.10
N ASN A 298 14.14 -16.07 -11.79
CA ASN A 298 14.91 -17.25 -11.39
C ASN A 298 16.42 -16.97 -11.30
N GLN A 299 16.92 -16.02 -12.09
CA GLN A 299 18.31 -15.56 -12.06
C GLN A 299 18.57 -14.51 -10.96
N GLY A 300 17.56 -14.12 -10.19
CA GLY A 300 17.66 -13.12 -9.14
C GLY A 300 17.88 -11.69 -9.65
N GLN A 301 17.58 -11.44 -10.93
CA GLN A 301 17.86 -10.17 -11.59
C GLN A 301 16.72 -9.16 -11.46
N VAL A 302 15.51 -9.56 -11.09
CA VAL A 302 14.36 -8.64 -11.00
C VAL A 302 14.48 -7.73 -9.79
N TRP A 303 14.48 -6.41 -10.00
CA TRP A 303 14.35 -5.43 -8.90
C TRP A 303 12.96 -4.80 -8.81
N GLU A 304 12.20 -4.75 -9.89
CA GLU A 304 10.82 -4.28 -9.89
C GLU A 304 10.00 -5.07 -10.91
N LEU A 305 8.93 -5.70 -10.43
CA LEU A 305 8.02 -6.53 -11.20
C LEU A 305 6.74 -5.75 -11.47
N LEU A 306 6.33 -5.67 -12.74
CA LEU A 306 5.09 -5.04 -13.17
C LEU A 306 4.15 -6.09 -13.74
N TYR A 307 2.87 -6.03 -13.37
CA TYR A 307 1.83 -6.86 -14.01
C TYR A 307 0.52 -6.11 -14.12
N ALA A 308 -0.24 -6.47 -15.14
CA ALA A 308 -1.56 -5.91 -15.40
C ALA A 308 -2.58 -6.43 -14.37
N ASP A 309 -3.48 -5.56 -13.90
CA ASP A 309 -4.61 -6.01 -13.09
C ASP A 309 -5.46 -7.04 -13.84
N GLY A 310 -5.79 -8.10 -13.10
CA GLY A 310 -6.44 -9.31 -13.63
C GLY A 310 -5.49 -10.31 -14.30
N PHE A 311 -4.18 -10.02 -14.36
CA PHE A 311 -3.19 -11.02 -14.79
C PHE A 311 -3.20 -12.21 -13.85
N SER A 312 -3.19 -13.41 -14.41
CA SER A 312 -3.19 -14.66 -13.65
C SER A 312 -2.73 -15.76 -14.57
N GLU A 313 -1.58 -16.35 -14.28
CA GLU A 313 -1.01 -17.42 -15.09
C GLU A 313 -0.68 -18.63 -14.22
N SER A 314 -0.99 -19.81 -14.74
CA SER A 314 -0.66 -21.07 -14.08
C SER A 314 0.70 -21.55 -14.55
N GLY A 315 1.42 -22.23 -13.67
CA GLY A 315 2.69 -22.87 -14.03
C GLY A 315 3.13 -23.81 -12.94
N TYR A 316 4.44 -23.94 -12.77
CA TYR A 316 5.01 -24.94 -11.89
C TYR A 316 6.12 -24.36 -11.02
N GLU A 317 6.18 -24.77 -9.77
CA GLU A 317 7.26 -24.44 -8.84
C GLU A 317 7.99 -25.73 -8.44
N CYS A 318 9.30 -25.64 -8.33
CA CYS A 318 10.08 -26.66 -7.66
C CYS A 318 10.11 -26.41 -6.15
N PRO A 319 9.48 -27.27 -5.32
CA PRO A 319 9.41 -27.04 -3.87
C PRO A 319 10.77 -27.12 -3.15
N HIS A 320 11.80 -27.65 -3.81
CA HIS A 320 13.14 -27.80 -3.23
C HIS A 320 14.06 -26.59 -3.44
N CYS A 321 14.04 -25.97 -4.62
CA CYS A 321 14.93 -24.86 -4.97
C CYS A 321 14.19 -23.59 -5.37
N SER A 322 12.84 -23.59 -5.27
CA SER A 322 11.97 -22.48 -5.62
C SER A 322 12.16 -21.97 -7.05
N THR A 323 12.62 -22.78 -7.99
CA THR A 323 12.62 -22.38 -9.40
C THR A 323 11.21 -22.44 -9.97
N LEU A 324 10.82 -21.42 -10.72
CA LEU A 324 9.53 -21.33 -11.41
C LEU A 324 9.66 -21.73 -12.88
N PHE A 325 8.61 -22.36 -13.40
CA PHE A 325 8.51 -22.84 -14.77
C PHE A 325 7.17 -22.46 -15.38
N THR A 326 7.20 -21.95 -16.61
CA THR A 326 6.00 -21.61 -17.40
C THR A 326 5.33 -22.82 -18.03
N GLU A 327 6.10 -23.86 -18.33
CA GLU A 327 5.62 -25.08 -18.96
C GLU A 327 5.70 -26.29 -18.03
N GLU A 328 4.85 -27.29 -18.30
CA GLU A 328 4.87 -28.56 -17.58
C GLU A 328 6.16 -29.35 -17.83
N GLN A 329 6.82 -29.76 -16.75
CA GLN A 329 7.98 -30.64 -16.81
C GLN A 329 7.88 -31.71 -15.72
N SER A 330 8.37 -32.91 -16.01
CA SER A 330 8.32 -34.03 -15.04
C SER A 330 9.20 -33.79 -13.81
N THR A 331 10.29 -33.05 -13.97
CA THR A 331 11.30 -32.81 -12.93
C THR A 331 11.96 -31.46 -13.15
N CYS A 332 12.35 -30.81 -12.05
CA CYS A 332 13.13 -29.58 -12.07
C CYS A 332 14.46 -29.77 -12.81
N SER A 333 14.74 -28.93 -13.79
CA SER A 333 16.00 -28.95 -14.57
C SER A 333 17.25 -28.60 -13.75
N TYR A 334 17.09 -27.98 -12.58
CA TYR A 334 18.20 -27.55 -11.72
C TYR A 334 18.55 -28.56 -10.62
N CYS A 335 17.55 -29.16 -9.96
CA CYS A 335 17.77 -30.06 -8.81
C CYS A 335 17.15 -31.46 -8.96
N GLY A 336 16.38 -31.72 -10.03
CA GLY A 336 15.77 -33.03 -10.31
C GLY A 336 14.53 -33.37 -9.48
N SER A 337 14.05 -32.49 -8.59
CA SER A 337 12.84 -32.72 -7.79
C SER A 337 11.57 -32.65 -8.63
N ALA A 338 10.50 -33.32 -8.18
CA ALA A 338 9.19 -33.22 -8.82
C ALA A 338 8.63 -31.79 -8.70
N LEU A 339 8.01 -31.31 -9.78
CA LEU A 339 7.38 -30.00 -9.82
C LEU A 339 5.94 -30.05 -9.28
N ARG A 340 5.46 -28.92 -8.75
CA ARG A 340 4.09 -28.74 -8.28
C ARG A 340 3.39 -27.65 -9.09
N PRO A 341 2.15 -27.87 -9.58
CA PRO A 341 1.34 -26.80 -10.16
C PRO A 341 1.13 -25.65 -9.17
N THR A 342 1.23 -24.41 -9.65
CA THR A 342 1.12 -23.19 -8.84
C THR A 342 0.57 -22.02 -9.65
N ASN A 343 0.21 -20.94 -8.97
CA ASN A 343 -0.03 -19.64 -9.58
C ASN A 343 1.32 -18.91 -9.74
N LEU A 344 1.73 -18.66 -10.98
CA LEU A 344 3.02 -18.06 -11.27
C LEU A 344 3.10 -16.61 -10.85
N LEU A 345 2.00 -15.85 -10.98
CA LEU A 345 2.00 -14.45 -10.56
C LEU A 345 2.22 -14.36 -9.05
N GLU A 346 1.45 -15.12 -8.28
CA GLU A 346 1.61 -15.17 -6.82
C GLU A 346 3.07 -15.46 -6.47
N LYS A 347 3.63 -16.55 -7.01
CA LYS A 347 5.03 -16.92 -6.75
C LYS A 347 6.06 -15.93 -7.26
N ALA A 348 5.78 -15.25 -8.36
CA ALA A 348 6.66 -14.23 -8.89
C ALA A 348 6.73 -13.02 -7.96
N THR A 349 5.58 -12.58 -7.46
CA THR A 349 5.46 -11.55 -6.42
C THR A 349 6.20 -11.98 -5.15
N GLU A 350 5.98 -13.22 -4.68
CA GLU A 350 6.68 -13.75 -3.50
C GLU A 350 8.20 -13.68 -3.64
N HIS A 351 8.74 -14.17 -4.76
CA HIS A 351 10.18 -14.18 -5.01
C HIS A 351 10.76 -12.78 -5.16
N THR A 352 10.03 -11.89 -5.84
CA THR A 352 10.49 -10.51 -6.04
C THR A 352 10.64 -9.80 -4.70
N LEU A 353 9.63 -9.89 -3.84
CA LEU A 353 9.66 -9.32 -2.49
C LEU A 353 10.75 -9.95 -1.61
N ASN A 354 10.94 -11.27 -1.70
CA ASN A 354 12.02 -11.97 -0.98
C ASN A 354 13.42 -11.51 -1.40
N LEU A 355 13.58 -11.07 -2.66
CA LEU A 355 14.81 -10.47 -3.15
C LEU A 355 14.92 -8.97 -2.84
N SER A 356 14.04 -8.43 -1.99
CA SER A 356 13.93 -6.99 -1.71
C SER A 356 13.70 -6.16 -2.99
N GLY A 357 13.03 -6.76 -3.97
CA GLY A 357 12.49 -6.06 -5.13
C GLY A 357 11.13 -5.46 -4.82
N LYS A 358 10.64 -4.65 -5.76
CA LYS A 358 9.33 -4.00 -5.73
C LYS A 358 8.33 -4.71 -6.63
N VAL A 359 7.05 -4.53 -6.34
CA VAL A 359 5.97 -5.13 -7.10
C VAL A 359 4.89 -4.07 -7.35
N GLU A 360 4.53 -3.88 -8.62
CA GLU A 360 3.63 -2.82 -9.07
C GLU A 360 2.45 -3.41 -9.87
N LEU A 361 1.23 -3.12 -9.40
CA LEU A 361 -0.02 -3.52 -10.01
C LEU A 361 -0.58 -2.43 -10.93
N VAL A 362 -0.39 -2.63 -12.23
CA VAL A 362 -0.78 -1.66 -13.26
C VAL A 362 -2.27 -1.79 -13.61
N LYS A 363 -3.01 -0.68 -13.56
CA LYS A 363 -4.46 -0.62 -13.89
C LYS A 363 -4.73 0.47 -14.96
N GLY A 364 -5.99 0.68 -15.35
CA GLY A 364 -6.36 1.75 -16.30
C GLY A 364 -5.79 1.60 -17.72
N GLU A 365 -5.34 2.71 -18.33
CA GLU A 365 -4.78 2.74 -19.69
C GLU A 365 -3.40 2.06 -19.77
N ALA A 366 -2.53 2.30 -18.79
CA ALA A 366 -1.22 1.67 -18.69
C ALA A 366 -1.31 0.13 -18.69
N ARG A 367 -2.35 -0.41 -18.02
CA ARG A 367 -2.67 -1.85 -18.03
C ARG A 367 -2.94 -2.36 -19.44
N GLU A 368 -3.69 -1.64 -20.26
CA GLU A 368 -4.02 -2.06 -21.62
C GLU A 368 -2.78 -2.12 -22.50
N GLN A 369 -1.85 -1.17 -22.31
CA GLN A 369 -0.56 -1.17 -23.00
C GLN A 369 0.31 -2.34 -22.54
N LEU A 370 0.43 -2.57 -21.23
CA LEU A 370 1.18 -3.70 -20.70
C LEU A 370 0.60 -5.04 -21.16
N GLN A 371 -0.73 -5.16 -21.28
CA GLN A 371 -1.39 -6.34 -21.83
C GLN A 371 -1.00 -6.65 -23.28
N GLN A 372 -0.73 -5.62 -24.10
CA GLN A 372 -0.20 -5.83 -25.46
C GLN A 372 1.21 -6.42 -25.45
N ALA A 373 1.96 -6.19 -24.37
CA ALA A 373 3.27 -6.80 -24.08
C ALA A 373 3.16 -8.07 -23.19
N GLN A 374 2.05 -8.81 -23.32
CA GLN A 374 1.75 -10.05 -22.58
C GLN A 374 1.48 -9.88 -21.07
N GLY A 375 1.20 -8.66 -20.61
CA GLY A 375 0.59 -8.40 -19.30
C GLY A 375 1.52 -8.48 -18.08
N ILE A 376 2.80 -8.75 -18.28
CA ILE A 376 3.82 -8.82 -17.21
C ILE A 376 5.17 -8.39 -17.76
N GLY A 377 6.01 -7.80 -16.91
CA GLY A 377 7.40 -7.48 -17.22
C GLY A 377 8.17 -7.10 -15.97
N ALA A 378 9.47 -6.90 -16.11
CA ALA A 378 10.31 -6.55 -14.99
C ALA A 378 11.49 -5.66 -15.40
N PHE A 379 11.86 -4.75 -14.51
CA PHE A 379 13.14 -4.08 -14.57
C PHE A 379 14.22 -4.94 -13.87
N LEU A 380 15.41 -4.95 -14.46
CA LEU A 380 16.52 -5.81 -14.06
C LEU A 380 17.62 -5.04 -13.35
N ARG A 381 18.23 -5.67 -12.33
CA ARG A 381 19.39 -5.17 -11.60
C ARG A 381 20.56 -5.06 -12.58
N ALA A 382 21.24 -3.92 -12.53
CA ALA A 382 22.45 -3.66 -13.32
C ALA A 382 23.64 -4.50 -12.85
#